data_AF-A0A385FXW3-F1
#
_entry.id   AF-A0A385FXW3-F1
#
_cell.length_a   1.000
_cell.length_b   1.000
_cell.length_c   1.000
_cell.angle_alpha   90.00
_cell.angle_beta   90.00
_cell.angle_gamma   90.00
#
_symmetry.space_group_name_H-M   'P 1'
#
loop_
_entity.id
_entity.type
_entity.pdbx_description
1 polymer ?
#
loop_
_entity_poly.entity_id
_entity_poly.type
_entity_poly.pdbx_seq_one_letter_code
_entity_poly.pdbx_strand_id
1 'polypeptide(L)'
;MQNVKTGPVVIVAAVFAPIFLVLSIILFGGGDKAAANVCASTGGSISVDESKLPKVPIAGYDGDQLTNAALVINAGKALRLSARGQTIGVMTAMGESGLKVLDYGDGPGPDSRGLFQQRDNGAWGSYTDRMDPTISATNFFKALQKVDGWEKLEPTKAANRVQRNEDPYHYQSYWPAAVAVVAALGDVPATDGSGGSSCGIPGESGKGDDLPWPNSPIYQPSPLGMYNRECVDFALWRVNQQLGSTSAPYKVVNGTFRPDGVLLGSAVTWKDGWDAKGWPTGKTPRVGAVVWYAPGAGGADATFGHVAVVKAVNGDGSYVEEGYNGNPAPNDHTYYTRTVQNSVPSAFLYMPGSK
;
A
#
# COMPACT_ATOMS: atom_id res chain seq x y z
N MET A 1 6.69 -73.07 48.46
CA MET A 1 6.89 -73.35 47.01
C MET A 1 5.97 -72.37 46.29
N GLN A 2 6.35 -71.41 45.44
CA GLN A 2 7.48 -71.25 44.54
C GLN A 2 7.85 -69.75 44.43
N ASN A 3 9.13 -69.47 44.16
CA ASN A 3 9.68 -68.16 43.79
C ASN A 3 9.26 -67.75 42.37
N VAL A 4 8.94 -66.47 42.12
CA VAL A 4 9.44 -65.74 40.93
C VAL A 4 9.73 -64.27 41.25
N LYS A 5 10.84 -63.82 40.68
CA LYS A 5 11.65 -62.60 40.82
C LYS A 5 11.00 -61.27 40.40
N THR A 6 11.64 -60.22 40.93
CA THR A 6 11.59 -58.77 40.72
C THR A 6 11.68 -58.24 39.28
N GLY A 7 11.05 -57.08 39.05
CA GLY A 7 11.47 -56.06 38.07
C GLY A 7 10.94 -54.66 38.46
N PRO A 8 11.77 -53.60 38.53
CA PRO A 8 11.30 -52.25 38.84
C PRO A 8 10.80 -51.54 37.58
N VAL A 9 9.64 -50.88 37.71
CA VAL A 9 9.03 -50.02 36.70
C VAL A 9 9.79 -48.68 36.67
N VAL A 10 10.36 -48.35 35.51
CA VAL A 10 11.00 -47.05 35.25
C VAL A 10 9.93 -46.06 34.79
N ILE A 11 9.68 -45.02 35.59
CA ILE A 11 8.85 -43.87 35.20
C ILE A 11 9.76 -42.89 34.45
N VAL A 12 9.55 -42.72 33.14
CA VAL A 12 10.24 -41.71 32.32
C VAL A 12 9.52 -40.38 32.49
N ALA A 13 10.10 -39.48 33.28
CA ALA A 13 9.73 -38.07 33.29
C ALA A 13 10.65 -37.32 32.31
N ALA A 14 10.12 -36.93 31.14
CA ALA A 14 10.84 -36.11 30.18
C ALA A 14 10.86 -34.65 30.65
N VAL A 15 11.99 -34.22 31.19
CA VAL A 15 12.33 -32.80 31.41
C VAL A 15 13.15 -32.36 30.19
N PHE A 16 12.54 -31.62 29.28
CA PHE A 16 13.29 -30.93 28.22
C PHE A 16 13.55 -29.48 28.65
N ALA A 17 14.78 -29.23 29.09
CA ALA A 17 15.35 -27.90 29.16
C ALA A 17 15.93 -27.53 27.79
N PRO A 18 15.72 -26.31 27.25
CA PRO A 18 16.43 -25.85 26.06
C PRO A 18 17.58 -24.93 26.48
N ILE A 19 18.81 -25.41 26.28
CA ILE A 19 20.01 -24.56 26.17
C ILE A 19 20.76 -25.06 24.93
N PHE A 20 20.87 -24.24 23.88
CA PHE A 20 22.14 -23.66 23.44
C PHE A 20 21.93 -22.72 22.23
N LEU A 21 22.43 -21.50 22.44
CA LEU A 21 22.74 -20.44 21.48
C LEU A 21 23.82 -20.89 20.48
N VAL A 22 23.79 -20.40 19.23
CA VAL A 22 24.88 -19.63 18.55
C VAL A 22 24.59 -19.46 17.04
N LEU A 23 24.52 -18.18 16.66
CA LEU A 23 24.74 -17.48 15.38
C LEU A 23 24.73 -18.24 14.04
N SER A 24 24.00 -17.67 13.06
CA SER A 24 24.56 -17.36 11.74
C SER A 24 23.91 -16.09 11.19
N ILE A 25 24.63 -14.98 11.36
CA ILE A 25 24.45 -13.71 10.67
C ILE A 25 24.86 -13.94 9.21
N ILE A 26 23.94 -13.72 8.26
CA ILE A 26 24.31 -13.43 6.87
C ILE A 26 23.57 -12.16 6.45
N LEU A 27 24.28 -11.04 6.57
CA LEU A 27 23.99 -9.82 5.81
C LEU A 27 24.22 -10.11 4.33
N PHE A 28 23.22 -9.89 3.48
CA PHE A 28 23.29 -9.35 2.11
C PHE A 28 21.83 -9.01 1.76
N GLY A 29 21.36 -7.76 1.72
CA GLY A 29 21.91 -6.63 0.99
C GLY A 29 21.41 -6.66 -0.46
N GLY A 30 20.15 -6.27 -0.71
CA GLY A 30 19.64 -6.20 -2.09
C GLY A 30 18.14 -5.96 -2.35
N GLY A 31 17.24 -6.00 -1.36
CA GLY A 31 15.78 -6.01 -1.58
C GLY A 31 15.06 -4.66 -1.69
N ASP A 32 15.64 -3.56 -1.19
CA ASP A 32 14.92 -2.26 -1.12
C ASP A 32 14.69 -1.60 -2.48
N LYS A 33 15.28 -2.13 -3.56
CA LYS A 33 15.33 -1.46 -4.87
C LYS A 33 14.11 -1.76 -5.76
N ALA A 34 13.44 -2.91 -5.59
CA ALA A 34 12.34 -3.30 -6.47
C ALA A 34 11.05 -2.52 -6.15
N ALA A 35 10.64 -2.47 -4.88
CA ALA A 35 9.46 -1.72 -4.44
C ALA A 35 9.62 -0.19 -4.64
N ALA A 36 10.81 0.35 -4.41
CA ALA A 36 11.11 1.76 -4.67
C ALA A 36 11.05 2.12 -6.17
N ASN A 37 11.39 1.19 -7.07
CA ASN A 37 11.31 1.40 -8.52
C ASN A 37 9.88 1.46 -9.05
N VAL A 38 8.91 0.77 -8.42
CA VAL A 38 7.48 0.82 -8.80
C VAL A 38 6.87 2.20 -8.59
N CYS A 39 7.30 2.92 -7.56
CA CYS A 39 6.73 4.24 -7.21
C CYS A 39 7.45 5.44 -7.85
N ALA A 40 8.62 5.25 -8.47
CA ALA A 40 9.41 6.33 -9.06
C ALA A 40 8.98 6.64 -10.51
N SER A 41 8.87 7.93 -10.87
CA SER A 41 8.59 8.36 -12.26
C SER A 41 9.73 8.03 -13.25
N THR A 42 10.90 7.65 -12.72
CA THR A 42 12.13 7.32 -13.47
C THR A 42 12.70 5.93 -13.13
N GLY A 43 11.92 5.08 -12.44
CA GLY A 43 12.34 3.72 -12.08
C GLY A 43 12.51 2.81 -13.29
N GLY A 44 13.47 1.87 -13.22
CA GLY A 44 13.69 0.86 -14.25
C GLY A 44 12.45 -0.02 -14.49
N SER A 45 12.40 -0.70 -15.64
CA SER A 45 11.36 -1.69 -15.94
C SER A 45 11.54 -2.96 -15.11
N ILE A 46 10.44 -3.61 -14.71
CA ILE A 46 10.46 -4.90 -14.01
C ILE A 46 10.26 -6.02 -15.04
N SER A 47 10.81 -7.21 -14.74
CA SER A 47 10.63 -8.43 -15.51
C SER A 47 10.08 -9.52 -14.60
N VAL A 48 9.18 -10.35 -15.11
CA VAL A 48 8.63 -11.48 -14.38
C VAL A 48 9.03 -12.78 -15.06
N ASP A 49 9.48 -13.76 -14.29
CA ASP A 49 9.65 -15.14 -14.73
C ASP A 49 8.32 -15.89 -14.51
N GLU A 50 7.57 -16.09 -15.59
CA GLU A 50 6.25 -16.73 -15.57
C GLU A 50 6.29 -18.18 -15.05
N SER A 51 7.47 -18.84 -15.10
CA SER A 51 7.62 -20.20 -14.57
C SER A 51 7.67 -20.26 -13.03
N LYS A 52 7.83 -19.10 -12.37
CA LYS A 52 8.00 -18.99 -10.93
C LYS A 52 6.85 -18.28 -10.24
N LEU A 53 5.70 -18.09 -10.89
CA LEU A 53 4.62 -17.30 -10.30
C LEU A 53 4.17 -17.84 -8.92
N PRO A 54 3.84 -16.95 -7.98
CA PRO A 54 3.29 -17.33 -6.67
C PRO A 54 2.04 -18.18 -6.83
N LYS A 55 1.97 -19.28 -6.07
CA LYS A 55 0.80 -20.17 -6.04
C LYS A 55 -0.27 -19.72 -5.05
N VAL A 56 0.02 -18.68 -4.28
CA VAL A 56 -0.90 -18.09 -3.30
C VAL A 56 -1.53 -16.83 -3.86
N PRO A 57 -2.78 -16.51 -3.50
CA PRO A 57 -3.42 -15.28 -3.95
C PRO A 57 -2.66 -14.03 -3.48
N ILE A 58 -2.57 -13.03 -4.35
CA ILE A 58 -1.99 -11.72 -4.06
C ILE A 58 -3.05 -10.66 -4.30
N ALA A 59 -3.40 -9.90 -3.25
CA ALA A 59 -4.44 -8.87 -3.29
C ALA A 59 -5.79 -9.37 -3.88
N GLY A 60 -6.12 -10.64 -3.67
CA GLY A 60 -7.35 -11.27 -4.17
C GLY A 60 -7.28 -11.82 -5.60
N TYR A 61 -6.10 -11.83 -6.24
CA TYR A 61 -5.86 -12.41 -7.56
C TYR A 61 -4.99 -13.66 -7.46
N ASP A 62 -5.32 -14.70 -8.23
CA ASP A 62 -4.61 -15.98 -8.23
C ASP A 62 -4.49 -16.60 -9.63
N GLY A 63 -3.75 -17.72 -9.73
CA GLY A 63 -3.68 -18.57 -10.92
C GLY A 63 -3.50 -17.81 -12.25
N ASP A 64 -4.48 -17.96 -13.15
CA ASP A 64 -4.48 -17.34 -14.47
C ASP A 64 -4.47 -15.80 -14.41
N GLN A 65 -5.04 -15.19 -13.36
CA GLN A 65 -5.02 -13.74 -13.20
C GLN A 65 -3.60 -13.23 -12.93
N LEU A 66 -2.83 -13.93 -12.10
CA LEU A 66 -1.42 -13.59 -11.86
C LEU A 66 -0.54 -13.88 -13.08
N THR A 67 -0.88 -14.92 -13.85
CA THR A 67 -0.24 -15.19 -15.15
C THR A 67 -0.47 -14.05 -16.13
N ASN A 68 -1.72 -13.59 -16.27
CA ASN A 68 -2.05 -12.44 -17.11
C ASN A 68 -1.37 -11.15 -16.61
N ALA A 69 -1.28 -10.92 -15.31
CA ALA A 69 -0.56 -9.78 -14.76
C ALA A 69 0.94 -9.81 -15.11
N ALA A 70 1.58 -10.99 -15.05
CA ALA A 70 2.96 -11.18 -15.47
C ALA A 70 3.17 -10.84 -16.96
N LEU A 71 2.26 -11.30 -17.82
CA LEU A 71 2.26 -10.98 -19.26
C LEU A 71 2.13 -9.48 -19.51
N VAL A 72 1.27 -8.78 -18.78
CA VAL A 72 1.16 -7.31 -18.84
C VAL A 72 2.47 -6.63 -18.44
N ILE A 73 3.10 -7.06 -17.33
CA ILE A 73 4.38 -6.49 -16.87
C ILE A 73 5.47 -6.68 -17.93
N ASN A 74 5.58 -7.89 -18.48
CA ASN A 74 6.56 -8.24 -19.51
C ASN A 74 6.32 -7.48 -20.83
N ALA A 75 5.06 -7.27 -21.24
CA ALA A 75 4.72 -6.44 -22.39
C ALA A 75 5.15 -4.97 -22.18
N GLY A 76 4.90 -4.41 -20.99
CA GLY A 76 5.35 -3.06 -20.65
C GLY A 76 6.88 -2.94 -20.63
N LYS A 77 7.58 -3.97 -20.15
CA LYS A 77 9.05 -4.06 -20.20
C LYS A 77 9.56 -4.02 -21.65
N ALA A 78 8.96 -4.79 -22.55
CA ALA A 78 9.36 -4.85 -23.96
C ALA A 78 9.26 -3.48 -24.64
N LEU A 79 8.32 -2.63 -24.20
CA LEU A 79 8.14 -1.25 -24.64
C LEU A 79 8.88 -0.21 -23.80
N ARG A 80 9.78 -0.66 -22.90
CA ARG A 80 10.62 0.18 -22.02
C ARG A 80 9.82 1.10 -21.10
N LEU A 81 8.62 0.71 -20.69
CA LEU A 81 7.91 1.43 -19.64
C LEU A 81 8.57 1.21 -18.28
N SER A 82 8.54 2.25 -17.45
CA SER A 82 8.91 2.13 -16.04
C SER A 82 7.96 1.17 -15.31
N ALA A 83 8.37 0.69 -14.16
CA ALA A 83 7.53 -0.11 -13.28
C ALA A 83 6.19 0.58 -12.95
N ARG A 84 6.18 1.92 -12.84
CA ARG A 84 4.95 2.73 -12.74
C ARG A 84 4.03 2.54 -13.96
N GLY A 85 4.60 2.59 -15.16
CA GLY A 85 3.85 2.35 -16.41
C GLY A 85 3.29 0.94 -16.49
N GLN A 86 4.10 -0.06 -16.13
CA GLN A 86 3.66 -1.46 -16.04
C GLN A 86 2.50 -1.62 -15.05
N THR A 87 2.57 -0.95 -13.89
CA THR A 87 1.52 -0.96 -12.87
C THR A 87 0.23 -0.31 -13.33
N ILE A 88 0.30 0.76 -14.13
CA ILE A 88 -0.89 1.36 -14.76
C ILE A 88 -1.58 0.33 -15.68
N GLY A 89 -0.80 -0.47 -16.42
CA GLY A 89 -1.34 -1.56 -17.24
C GLY A 89 -2.06 -2.61 -16.41
N VAL A 90 -1.43 -3.09 -15.32
CA VAL A 90 -2.03 -4.08 -14.41
C VAL A 90 -3.30 -3.54 -13.76
N MET A 91 -3.29 -2.30 -13.25
CA MET A 91 -4.46 -1.62 -12.69
C MET A 91 -5.60 -1.52 -13.69
N THR A 92 -5.29 -1.19 -14.95
CA THR A 92 -6.31 -1.09 -16.00
C THR A 92 -6.93 -2.45 -16.29
N ALA A 93 -6.13 -3.49 -16.49
CA ALA A 93 -6.61 -4.84 -16.71
C ALA A 93 -7.43 -5.39 -15.53
N MET A 94 -7.10 -5.03 -14.29
CA MET A 94 -7.90 -5.33 -13.11
C MET A 94 -9.29 -4.67 -13.17
N GLY A 95 -9.35 -3.40 -13.56
CA GLY A 95 -10.62 -2.67 -13.67
C GLY A 95 -11.51 -3.13 -14.82
N GLU A 96 -10.91 -3.50 -15.95
CA GLU A 96 -11.65 -3.92 -17.15
C GLU A 96 -12.20 -5.35 -17.07
N SER A 97 -11.41 -6.27 -16.52
CA SER A 97 -11.73 -7.70 -16.61
C SER A 97 -11.44 -8.49 -15.34
N GLY A 98 -10.92 -7.84 -14.31
CA GLY A 98 -10.36 -8.53 -13.16
C GLY A 98 -9.18 -9.42 -13.54
N LEU A 99 -8.34 -8.99 -14.50
CA LEU A 99 -7.21 -9.76 -15.06
C LEU A 99 -7.61 -11.06 -15.78
N LYS A 100 -8.80 -11.11 -16.38
CA LYS A 100 -9.28 -12.28 -17.15
C LYS A 100 -9.38 -11.95 -18.63
N VAL A 101 -9.05 -12.90 -19.48
CA VAL A 101 -9.29 -12.77 -20.93
C VAL A 101 -10.76 -13.10 -21.20
N LEU A 102 -11.58 -12.07 -21.45
CA LEU A 102 -13.02 -12.24 -21.66
C LEU A 102 -13.36 -12.22 -23.16
N ASP A 103 -14.16 -13.19 -23.60
CA ASP A 103 -14.69 -13.24 -24.97
C ASP A 103 -16.08 -12.55 -25.11
N TYR A 104 -16.36 -11.63 -24.20
CA TYR A 104 -17.57 -10.81 -24.24
C TYR A 104 -17.26 -9.43 -23.66
N GLY A 105 -18.09 -8.46 -24.02
CA GLY A 105 -18.08 -7.12 -23.48
C GLY A 105 -19.38 -6.80 -22.74
N ASP A 106 -19.50 -5.59 -22.24
CA ASP A 106 -20.66 -5.12 -21.48
C ASP A 106 -21.68 -4.36 -22.36
N GLY A 107 -22.72 -3.80 -21.75
CA GLY A 107 -23.77 -3.06 -22.47
C GLY A 107 -23.23 -1.88 -23.30
N PRO A 108 -22.38 -1.01 -22.72
CA PRO A 108 -21.71 0.06 -23.46
C PRO A 108 -20.78 -0.43 -24.57
N GLY A 109 -20.10 -1.56 -24.39
CA GLY A 109 -19.14 -2.12 -25.34
C GLY A 109 -19.30 -3.61 -25.61
N PRO A 110 -20.39 -4.06 -26.28
CA PRO A 110 -20.65 -5.50 -26.46
C PRO A 110 -19.61 -6.21 -27.35
N ASP A 111 -18.91 -5.45 -28.18
CA ASP A 111 -17.79 -5.87 -29.04
C ASP A 111 -16.41 -5.84 -28.34
N SER A 112 -16.34 -5.35 -27.10
CA SER A 112 -15.10 -5.32 -26.31
C SER A 112 -14.60 -6.73 -26.01
N ARG A 113 -13.29 -6.96 -26.11
CA ARG A 113 -12.67 -8.27 -25.91
C ARG A 113 -11.37 -8.20 -25.11
N GLY A 114 -11.06 -9.33 -24.49
CA GLY A 114 -9.79 -9.60 -23.84
C GLY A 114 -9.54 -8.86 -22.54
N LEU A 115 -8.27 -8.84 -22.16
CA LEU A 115 -7.80 -8.42 -20.84
C LEU A 115 -8.10 -6.94 -20.52
N PHE A 116 -8.11 -6.10 -21.55
CA PHE A 116 -8.35 -4.65 -21.47
C PHE A 116 -9.70 -4.23 -22.08
N GLN A 117 -10.60 -5.19 -22.37
CA GLN A 117 -11.91 -4.90 -22.96
C GLN A 117 -11.84 -3.96 -24.18
N GLN A 118 -10.93 -4.27 -25.10
CA GLN A 118 -10.65 -3.45 -26.27
C GLN A 118 -11.72 -3.62 -27.35
N ARG A 119 -12.23 -2.51 -27.89
CA ARG A 119 -13.31 -2.50 -28.90
C ARG A 119 -12.84 -2.89 -30.30
N ASP A 120 -13.78 -3.34 -31.13
CA ASP A 120 -13.55 -3.66 -32.54
C ASP A 120 -13.69 -2.41 -33.43
N ASN A 121 -12.82 -1.43 -33.21
CA ASN A 121 -12.85 -0.14 -33.92
C ASN A 121 -11.61 0.10 -34.77
N GLY A 122 -10.81 -0.94 -35.02
CA GLY A 122 -9.56 -0.88 -35.77
C GLY A 122 -8.36 -0.29 -35.00
N ALA A 123 -8.56 0.28 -33.80
CA ALA A 123 -7.45 0.87 -33.02
C ALA A 123 -6.65 -0.18 -32.22
N TRP A 124 -7.22 -1.36 -31.98
CA TRP A 124 -6.71 -2.35 -31.03
C TRP A 124 -6.26 -3.66 -31.66
N GLY A 125 -6.22 -3.73 -32.99
CA GLY A 125 -5.87 -4.95 -33.73
C GLY A 125 -7.06 -5.85 -34.04
N SER A 126 -6.76 -7.04 -34.55
CA SER A 126 -7.74 -8.07 -34.89
C SER A 126 -8.41 -8.67 -33.64
N TYR A 127 -9.46 -9.47 -33.84
CA TYR A 127 -10.07 -10.23 -32.73
C TYR A 127 -9.04 -11.11 -32.00
N THR A 128 -8.17 -11.81 -32.73
CA THR A 128 -7.12 -12.65 -32.15
C THR A 128 -6.10 -11.82 -31.37
N ASP A 129 -5.78 -10.61 -31.83
CA ASP A 129 -4.87 -9.70 -31.12
C ASP A 129 -5.45 -9.23 -29.78
N ARG A 130 -6.77 -8.95 -29.76
CA ARG A 130 -7.46 -8.49 -28.55
C ARG A 130 -7.63 -9.62 -27.53
N MET A 131 -7.80 -10.86 -27.99
CA MET A 131 -7.89 -12.04 -27.14
C MET A 131 -6.53 -12.51 -26.60
N ASP A 132 -5.42 -12.14 -27.23
CA ASP A 132 -4.10 -12.44 -26.72
C ASP A 132 -3.70 -11.45 -25.59
N PRO A 133 -3.41 -11.92 -24.37
CA PRO A 133 -3.08 -11.05 -23.24
C PRO A 133 -1.81 -10.22 -23.45
N THR A 134 -0.81 -10.74 -24.16
CA THR A 134 0.45 -10.02 -24.43
C THR A 134 0.25 -8.95 -25.49
N ILE A 135 -0.45 -9.26 -26.57
CA ILE A 135 -0.71 -8.33 -27.68
C ILE A 135 -1.67 -7.23 -27.23
N SER A 136 -2.76 -7.58 -26.54
CA SER A 136 -3.69 -6.58 -25.99
C SER A 136 -3.01 -5.63 -25.00
N ALA A 137 -2.13 -6.13 -24.12
CA ALA A 137 -1.31 -5.29 -23.23
C ALA A 137 -0.34 -4.40 -24.01
N THR A 138 0.33 -4.95 -25.02
CA THR A 138 1.23 -4.19 -25.90
C THR A 138 0.49 -3.03 -26.59
N ASN A 139 -0.73 -3.28 -27.08
CA ASN A 139 -1.54 -2.24 -27.72
C ASN A 139 -1.99 -1.17 -26.71
N PHE A 140 -2.38 -1.55 -25.49
CA PHE A 140 -2.66 -0.61 -24.40
C PHE A 140 -1.47 0.31 -24.12
N PHE A 141 -0.27 -0.25 -23.96
CA PHE A 141 0.92 0.55 -23.66
C PHE A 141 1.35 1.46 -24.81
N LYS A 142 1.22 1.02 -26.06
CA LYS A 142 1.42 1.88 -27.24
C LYS A 142 0.46 3.07 -27.23
N ALA A 143 -0.78 2.88 -26.78
CA ALA A 143 -1.74 3.97 -26.62
C ALA A 143 -1.39 4.87 -25.42
N LEU A 144 -0.97 4.31 -24.29
CA LEU A 144 -0.50 5.05 -23.11
C LEU A 144 0.68 5.98 -23.43
N GLN A 145 1.67 5.50 -24.20
CA GLN A 145 2.82 6.30 -24.61
C GLN A 145 2.47 7.47 -25.55
N LYS A 146 1.27 7.46 -26.16
CA LYS A 146 0.74 8.59 -26.96
C LYS A 146 -0.01 9.61 -26.11
N VAL A 147 -0.22 9.36 -24.81
CA VAL A 147 -0.87 10.31 -23.90
C VAL A 147 0.18 11.28 -23.37
N ASP A 148 0.08 12.54 -23.75
CA ASP A 148 1.03 13.57 -23.31
C ASP A 148 1.14 13.66 -21.78
N GLY A 149 2.37 13.47 -21.29
CA GLY A 149 2.71 13.59 -19.87
C GLY A 149 2.07 12.55 -18.96
N TRP A 150 1.69 11.38 -19.47
CA TRP A 150 1.06 10.30 -18.69
C TRP A 150 1.86 9.90 -17.45
N GLU A 151 3.19 10.06 -17.47
CA GLU A 151 4.10 9.79 -16.36
C GLU A 151 3.82 10.69 -15.14
N LYS A 152 3.23 11.87 -15.37
CA LYS A 152 2.94 12.88 -14.33
C LYS A 152 1.47 12.90 -13.91
N LEU A 153 0.59 12.19 -14.62
CA LEU A 153 -0.83 12.10 -14.28
C LEU A 153 -1.06 11.13 -13.14
N GLU A 154 -2.13 11.29 -12.37
CA GLU A 154 -2.62 10.19 -11.51
C GLU A 154 -2.84 8.91 -12.35
N PRO A 155 -2.46 7.72 -11.84
CA PRO A 155 -2.59 6.46 -12.58
C PRO A 155 -3.96 6.24 -13.22
N THR A 156 -5.04 6.49 -12.48
CA THR A 156 -6.42 6.37 -12.99
C THR A 156 -6.71 7.31 -14.16
N LYS A 157 -6.17 8.54 -14.13
CA LYS A 157 -6.33 9.53 -15.21
C LYS A 157 -5.53 9.14 -16.45
N ALA A 158 -4.35 8.53 -16.26
CA ALA A 158 -3.56 8.00 -17.37
C ALA A 158 -4.29 6.84 -18.07
N ALA A 159 -4.80 5.87 -17.29
CA ALA A 159 -5.60 4.76 -17.80
C ALA A 159 -6.90 5.22 -18.49
N ASN A 160 -7.64 6.14 -17.87
CA ASN A 160 -8.85 6.72 -18.45
C ASN A 160 -8.58 7.45 -19.78
N ARG A 161 -7.47 8.16 -19.94
CA ARG A 161 -7.14 8.80 -21.23
C ARG A 161 -6.89 7.80 -22.36
N VAL A 162 -6.45 6.60 -22.03
CA VAL A 162 -6.27 5.50 -22.98
C VAL A 162 -7.61 4.85 -23.32
N GLN A 163 -8.36 4.44 -22.29
CA GLN A 163 -9.59 3.65 -22.43
C GLN A 163 -10.82 4.49 -22.78
N ARG A 164 -10.81 5.77 -22.39
CA ARG A 164 -11.88 6.76 -22.65
C ARG A 164 -13.25 6.34 -22.11
N ASN A 165 -13.29 5.66 -20.97
CA ASN A 165 -14.54 5.42 -20.25
C ASN A 165 -15.06 6.70 -19.56
N GLU A 166 -16.33 6.70 -19.15
CA GLU A 166 -17.01 7.91 -18.65
C GLU A 166 -16.47 8.42 -17.30
N ASP A 167 -16.01 7.52 -16.42
CA ASP A 167 -15.52 7.88 -15.09
C ASP A 167 -13.97 7.95 -15.05
N PRO A 168 -13.38 9.15 -14.90
CA PRO A 168 -11.93 9.32 -14.82
C PRO A 168 -11.27 8.69 -13.57
N TYR A 169 -12.08 8.31 -12.57
CA TYR A 169 -11.62 7.67 -11.33
C TYR A 169 -12.01 6.18 -11.26
N HIS A 170 -12.55 5.61 -12.33
CA HIS A 170 -12.96 4.20 -12.40
C HIS A 170 -11.87 3.23 -11.92
N TYR A 171 -10.60 3.49 -12.26
CA TYR A 171 -9.49 2.61 -11.95
C TYR A 171 -8.88 2.84 -10.56
N GLN A 172 -9.26 3.91 -9.87
CA GLN A 172 -8.58 4.38 -8.66
C GLN A 172 -8.55 3.32 -7.56
N SER A 173 -9.63 2.55 -7.39
CA SER A 173 -9.75 1.50 -6.36
C SER A 173 -8.81 0.30 -6.60
N TYR A 174 -8.39 0.07 -7.85
CA TYR A 174 -7.53 -1.07 -8.22
C TYR A 174 -6.04 -0.78 -8.07
N TRP A 175 -5.66 0.50 -7.91
CA TRP A 175 -4.25 0.89 -7.82
C TRP A 175 -3.48 0.19 -6.69
N PRO A 176 -4.01 0.11 -5.44
CA PRO A 176 -3.30 -0.60 -4.37
C PRO A 176 -3.06 -2.09 -4.67
N ALA A 177 -4.06 -2.76 -5.26
CA ALA A 177 -3.95 -4.17 -5.62
C ALA A 177 -2.95 -4.39 -6.76
N ALA A 178 -2.96 -3.52 -7.78
CA ALA A 178 -2.02 -3.57 -8.89
C ALA A 178 -0.57 -3.41 -8.44
N VAL A 179 -0.33 -2.50 -7.50
CA VAL A 179 0.98 -2.30 -6.89
C VAL A 179 1.44 -3.55 -6.15
N ALA A 180 0.58 -4.13 -5.31
CA ALA A 180 0.90 -5.34 -4.57
C ALA A 180 1.23 -6.52 -5.50
N VAL A 181 0.46 -6.69 -6.58
CA VAL A 181 0.72 -7.71 -7.59
C VAL A 181 2.04 -7.44 -8.33
N VAL A 182 2.28 -6.24 -8.84
CA VAL A 182 3.53 -5.93 -9.57
C VAL A 182 4.76 -6.10 -8.70
N ALA A 183 4.70 -5.68 -7.43
CA ALA A 183 5.81 -5.83 -6.51
C ALA A 183 6.07 -7.31 -6.18
N ALA A 184 5.02 -8.08 -5.86
CA ALA A 184 5.16 -9.51 -5.56
C ALA A 184 5.65 -10.32 -6.77
N LEU A 185 5.22 -9.98 -7.99
CA LEU A 185 5.68 -10.66 -9.21
C LEU A 185 7.09 -10.22 -9.64
N GLY A 186 7.49 -8.99 -9.31
CA GLY A 186 8.83 -8.47 -9.57
C GLY A 186 9.92 -8.99 -8.64
N ASP A 187 9.54 -9.57 -7.50
CA ASP A 187 10.43 -9.97 -6.40
C ASP A 187 10.50 -11.48 -6.16
N VAL A 188 10.19 -12.33 -7.15
CA VAL A 188 10.22 -13.79 -6.94
C VAL A 188 11.65 -14.36 -7.04
N PRO A 189 12.25 -14.73 -5.90
CA PRO A 189 12.78 -16.07 -5.65
C PRO A 189 11.94 -16.82 -4.61
N ALA A 190 12.01 -18.16 -4.62
CA ALA A 190 11.15 -19.06 -3.85
C ALA A 190 11.25 -18.89 -2.31
N THR A 191 10.09 -19.09 -1.66
CA THR A 191 9.79 -19.33 -0.23
C THR A 191 9.72 -18.13 0.74
N ASP A 192 8.48 -17.98 1.25
CA ASP A 192 8.03 -17.60 2.60
C ASP A 192 8.26 -16.18 3.13
N GLY A 193 7.16 -15.42 3.22
CA GLY A 193 6.91 -14.50 4.33
C GLY A 193 7.36 -13.04 4.17
N SER A 194 6.36 -12.15 4.23
CA SER A 194 6.45 -10.75 4.68
C SER A 194 7.18 -9.75 3.77
N GLY A 195 6.42 -9.05 2.93
CA GLY A 195 6.88 -7.88 2.16
C GLY A 195 5.71 -7.05 1.62
N GLY A 196 5.14 -6.18 2.46
CA GLY A 196 4.02 -5.30 2.07
C GLY A 196 4.52 -4.02 1.41
N SER A 197 4.32 -3.90 0.10
CA SER A 197 4.83 -2.82 -0.75
C SER A 197 4.04 -1.51 -0.63
N SER A 198 4.78 -0.42 -0.42
CA SER A 198 4.39 0.94 -0.74
C SER A 198 4.09 1.07 -2.23
N CYS A 199 2.88 1.44 -2.62
CA CYS A 199 2.62 2.53 -3.58
C CYS A 199 1.11 2.82 -3.51
N GLY A 200 0.77 3.90 -2.84
CA GLY A 200 -0.54 4.52 -2.90
C GLY A 200 -0.35 5.92 -2.34
N ILE A 201 -0.83 6.92 -3.09
CA ILE A 201 -0.86 8.36 -2.80
C ILE A 201 0.29 9.19 -3.45
N PRO A 202 -0.04 10.25 -4.22
CA PRO A 202 0.94 11.26 -4.64
C PRO A 202 1.61 11.93 -3.43
N GLY A 203 2.91 11.70 -3.33
CA GLY A 203 3.79 12.20 -2.27
C GLY A 203 4.10 11.09 -1.25
N GLU A 204 5.37 10.73 -1.24
CA GLU A 204 5.97 9.53 -0.66
C GLU A 204 5.63 9.29 0.82
N SER A 205 4.48 8.70 1.13
CA SER A 205 4.24 8.16 2.47
C SER A 205 4.82 6.76 2.58
N GLY A 206 5.58 6.51 3.66
CA GLY A 206 5.97 5.16 4.08
C GLY A 206 7.46 4.84 4.04
N LYS A 207 8.37 5.83 3.90
CA LYS A 207 9.83 5.63 3.96
C LYS A 207 10.38 5.33 5.38
N GLY A 208 9.53 4.93 6.32
CA GLY A 208 9.95 4.72 7.70
C GLY A 208 10.03 6.04 8.45
N ASP A 209 11.12 6.27 9.17
CA ASP A 209 11.35 7.55 9.84
C ASP A 209 11.95 8.59 8.88
N ASP A 210 11.11 9.21 8.04
CA ASP A 210 11.52 10.27 7.11
C ASP A 210 11.05 11.67 7.55
N LEU A 211 10.65 11.85 8.81
CA LEU A 211 10.34 13.17 9.36
C LEU A 211 11.56 14.10 9.10
N PRO A 212 11.42 15.27 8.46
CA PRO A 212 12.59 16.07 8.04
C PRO A 212 13.39 16.66 9.21
N TRP A 213 12.85 16.57 10.42
CA TRP A 213 13.45 17.07 11.66
C TRP A 213 13.45 16.00 12.77
N PRO A 214 14.06 14.82 12.52
CA PRO A 214 13.96 13.68 13.45
C PRO A 214 14.76 13.93 14.74
N ASN A 215 15.72 14.86 14.71
CA ASN A 215 16.59 15.21 15.84
C ASN A 215 16.27 16.57 16.48
N SER A 216 15.16 17.22 16.08
CA SER A 216 14.81 18.52 16.65
C SER A 216 14.47 18.44 18.15
N PRO A 217 14.69 19.52 18.92
CA PRO A 217 14.32 19.56 20.33
C PRO A 217 12.82 19.32 20.52
N ILE A 218 12.48 18.41 21.43
CA ILE A 218 11.10 18.15 21.87
C ILE A 218 10.51 19.40 22.55
N TYR A 219 9.19 19.51 22.56
CA TYR A 219 8.43 20.66 23.10
C TYR A 219 8.71 22.02 22.44
N GLN A 220 9.38 22.03 21.29
CA GLN A 220 9.51 23.20 20.42
C GLN A 220 8.59 23.05 19.20
N PRO A 221 8.11 24.16 18.61
CA PRO A 221 7.26 24.09 17.42
C PRO A 221 8.08 23.61 16.21
N SER A 222 7.49 22.69 15.45
CA SER A 222 7.96 22.25 14.14
C SER A 222 7.53 23.25 13.06
N PRO A 223 8.06 23.13 11.82
CA PRO A 223 7.57 23.89 10.67
C PRO A 223 6.07 23.72 10.37
N LEU A 224 5.42 22.69 10.93
CA LEU A 224 3.97 22.47 10.83
C LEU A 224 3.19 23.14 11.96
N GLY A 225 3.87 23.77 12.93
CA GLY A 225 3.27 24.36 14.12
C GLY A 225 2.82 23.32 15.16
N MET A 226 3.25 22.06 15.04
CA MET A 226 3.08 21.01 16.04
C MET A 226 4.31 20.95 16.95
N TYR A 227 4.23 20.28 18.10
CA TYR A 227 5.45 20.03 18.89
C TYR A 227 6.32 18.98 18.19
N ASN A 228 7.60 19.29 17.99
CA ASN A 228 8.55 18.42 17.30
C ASN A 228 8.51 17.00 17.86
N ARG A 229 8.43 16.02 16.94
CA ARG A 229 8.55 14.58 17.25
C ARG A 229 7.42 14.06 18.15
N GLU A 230 6.30 14.78 18.20
CA GLU A 230 5.05 14.26 18.74
C GLU A 230 4.28 13.47 17.69
N CYS A 231 3.35 12.63 18.15
CA CYS A 231 2.49 11.84 17.27
C CYS A 231 1.74 12.71 16.24
N VAL A 232 1.27 13.88 16.68
CA VAL A 232 0.57 14.87 15.84
C VAL A 232 1.48 15.53 14.79
N ASP A 233 2.77 15.68 15.08
CA ASP A 233 3.74 16.29 14.17
C ASP A 233 4.06 15.35 13.01
N PHE A 234 4.38 14.10 13.35
CA PHE A 234 4.59 13.06 12.35
C PHE A 234 3.34 12.81 11.51
N ALA A 235 2.17 12.67 12.14
CA ALA A 235 0.92 12.44 11.41
C ALA A 235 0.59 13.61 10.46
N LEU A 236 0.82 14.86 10.87
CA LEU A 236 0.50 16.03 10.03
C LEU A 236 1.51 16.19 8.89
N TRP A 237 2.76 15.80 9.11
CA TRP A 237 3.74 15.72 8.05
C TRP A 237 3.36 14.62 7.04
N ARG A 238 2.93 13.43 7.48
CA ARG A 238 2.41 12.39 6.58
C ARG A 238 1.21 12.88 5.79
N VAL A 239 0.30 13.63 6.41
CA VAL A 239 -0.85 14.23 5.71
C VAL A 239 -0.37 15.20 4.63
N ASN A 240 0.64 16.03 4.89
CA ASN A 240 1.23 16.90 3.86
C ASN A 240 1.88 16.09 2.74
N GLN A 241 2.63 15.04 3.07
CA GLN A 241 3.20 14.15 2.06
C GLN A 241 2.10 13.57 1.20
N GLN A 242 1.02 13.06 1.78
CA GLN A 242 -0.14 12.52 1.05
C GLN A 242 -0.87 13.55 0.18
N LEU A 243 -0.73 14.84 0.49
CA LEU A 243 -1.21 15.93 -0.34
C LEU A 243 -0.19 16.34 -1.41
N GLY A 244 0.94 15.66 -1.54
CA GLY A 244 2.03 16.01 -2.46
C GLY A 244 2.88 17.20 -1.98
N SER A 245 3.00 17.41 -0.67
CA SER A 245 3.80 18.48 -0.06
C SER A 245 4.87 17.89 0.86
N THR A 246 6.11 17.84 0.39
CA THR A 246 7.25 17.25 1.11
C THR A 246 8.26 18.29 1.62
N SER A 247 8.07 19.57 1.27
CA SER A 247 8.89 20.69 1.72
C SER A 247 8.02 21.92 1.96
N ALA A 248 8.53 22.87 2.74
CA ALA A 248 7.89 24.16 2.91
C ALA A 248 7.76 24.92 1.56
N PRO A 249 6.69 25.72 1.36
CA PRO A 249 5.54 25.88 2.25
C PRO A 249 4.63 24.64 2.23
N TYR A 250 4.24 24.20 3.43
CA TYR A 250 3.37 23.03 3.60
C TYR A 250 1.92 23.36 3.24
N LYS A 251 1.21 22.40 2.66
CA LYS A 251 -0.20 22.56 2.24
C LYS A 251 -1.15 22.73 3.41
N VAL A 252 -0.89 22.04 4.53
CA VAL A 252 -1.67 22.18 5.76
C VAL A 252 -0.74 22.28 6.96
N VAL A 253 -1.05 23.19 7.88
CA VAL A 253 -0.30 23.38 9.13
C VAL A 253 -1.27 23.52 10.30
N ASN A 254 -0.80 23.33 11.53
CA ASN A 254 -1.62 23.33 12.75
C ASN A 254 -2.57 24.54 12.84
N GLY A 255 -2.05 25.73 12.53
CA GLY A 255 -2.78 26.99 12.64
C GLY A 255 -3.83 27.26 11.57
N THR A 256 -3.80 26.55 10.45
CA THR A 256 -4.70 26.81 9.30
C THR A 256 -5.40 25.55 8.81
N PHE A 257 -5.24 24.43 9.51
CA PHE A 257 -5.86 23.17 9.12
C PHE A 257 -7.39 23.30 9.17
N ARG A 258 -7.93 23.88 10.25
CA ARG A 258 -9.36 24.00 10.45
C ARG A 258 -9.88 25.31 9.86
N PRO A 259 -11.03 25.29 9.16
CA PRO A 259 -11.61 26.50 8.58
C PRO A 259 -12.22 27.45 9.63
N ASP A 260 -12.43 26.98 10.87
CA ASP A 260 -13.00 27.75 11.97
C ASP A 260 -11.95 28.54 12.79
N GLY A 261 -10.68 28.50 12.39
CA GLY A 261 -9.59 29.24 13.05
C GLY A 261 -9.10 28.62 14.36
N VAL A 262 -9.66 27.49 14.78
CA VAL A 262 -9.14 26.73 15.93
C VAL A 262 -7.89 25.95 15.50
N LEU A 263 -6.92 25.81 16.39
CA LEU A 263 -5.74 24.96 16.14
C LEU A 263 -6.16 23.50 15.96
N LEU A 264 -5.49 22.76 15.08
CA LEU A 264 -5.67 21.31 15.01
C LEU A 264 -5.26 20.62 16.32
N GLY A 265 -4.24 21.15 17.00
CA GLY A 265 -3.92 20.84 18.39
C GLY A 265 -3.42 19.43 18.66
N SER A 266 -3.69 18.94 19.87
CA SER A 266 -3.36 17.58 20.30
C SER A 266 -4.27 16.55 19.65
N ALA A 267 -3.93 15.26 19.76
CA ALA A 267 -4.73 14.19 19.16
C ALA A 267 -6.23 14.26 19.52
N VAL A 268 -6.61 14.72 20.71
CA VAL A 268 -8.03 14.93 21.11
C VAL A 268 -8.84 15.68 20.07
N THR A 269 -8.30 16.75 19.49
CA THR A 269 -9.03 17.67 18.60
C THR A 269 -8.93 17.29 17.13
N TRP A 270 -8.22 16.22 16.78
CA TRP A 270 -7.98 15.84 15.39
C TRP A 270 -9.22 15.36 14.67
N LYS A 271 -10.06 14.55 15.32
CA LYS A 271 -11.32 14.10 14.70
C LYS A 271 -12.23 15.30 14.43
N ASP A 272 -12.42 16.18 15.42
CA ASP A 272 -13.19 17.41 15.25
C ASP A 272 -12.59 18.30 14.15
N GLY A 273 -11.26 18.32 14.03
CA GLY A 273 -10.56 19.07 13.00
C GLY A 273 -10.84 18.54 11.60
N TRP A 274 -10.87 17.22 11.45
CA TRP A 274 -11.27 16.53 10.21
C TRP A 274 -12.72 16.84 9.84
N ASP A 275 -13.62 16.69 10.82
CA ASP A 275 -15.04 16.93 10.64
C ASP A 275 -15.30 18.41 10.27
N ALA A 276 -14.66 19.36 10.96
CA ALA A 276 -14.77 20.80 10.66
C ALA A 276 -14.21 21.16 9.28
N LYS A 277 -13.16 20.47 8.83
CA LYS A 277 -12.60 20.62 7.47
C LYS A 277 -13.48 19.98 6.38
N GLY A 278 -14.51 19.21 6.77
CA GLY A 278 -15.39 18.47 5.87
C GLY A 278 -14.72 17.23 5.26
N TRP A 279 -13.69 16.69 5.91
CA TRP A 279 -12.98 15.50 5.43
C TRP A 279 -13.61 14.22 5.99
N PRO A 280 -13.64 13.11 5.23
CA PRO A 280 -14.38 11.92 5.65
C PRO A 280 -13.74 11.22 6.87
N THR A 281 -14.55 10.57 7.69
CA THR A 281 -14.09 9.71 8.80
C THR A 281 -14.85 8.37 8.78
N GLY A 282 -14.32 7.35 9.45
CA GLY A 282 -14.97 6.04 9.51
C GLY A 282 -14.28 5.02 10.42
N LYS A 283 -14.55 3.73 10.16
CA LYS A 283 -14.16 2.57 11.00
C LYS A 283 -13.36 1.51 10.25
N THR A 284 -12.94 1.79 9.02
CA THR A 284 -12.25 0.83 8.16
C THR A 284 -10.83 1.33 7.93
N PRO A 285 -9.79 0.52 8.17
CA PRO A 285 -8.44 0.97 7.96
C PRO A 285 -8.20 1.13 6.45
N ARG A 286 -7.57 2.23 6.06
CA ARG A 286 -7.18 2.51 4.67
C ARG A 286 -5.77 3.05 4.70
N VAL A 287 -4.91 2.56 3.83
CA VAL A 287 -3.53 3.08 3.71
C VAL A 287 -3.58 4.60 3.54
N GLY A 288 -2.78 5.30 4.36
CA GLY A 288 -2.72 6.76 4.44
C GLY A 288 -3.74 7.41 5.39
N ALA A 289 -4.80 6.71 5.80
CA ALA A 289 -5.72 7.25 6.79
C ALA A 289 -5.00 7.53 8.12
N VAL A 290 -5.36 8.63 8.76
CA VAL A 290 -4.91 8.89 10.14
C VAL A 290 -5.70 7.97 11.06
N VAL A 291 -4.99 7.19 11.84
CA VAL A 291 -5.57 6.40 12.93
C VAL A 291 -5.78 7.33 14.10
N TRP A 292 -7.01 7.43 14.59
CA TRP A 292 -7.34 8.29 15.72
C TRP A 292 -7.79 7.45 16.92
N TYR A 293 -7.11 7.67 18.04
CA TYR A 293 -7.43 7.10 19.33
C TYR A 293 -7.97 8.20 20.24
N ALA A 294 -9.20 8.04 20.69
CA ALA A 294 -9.74 8.86 21.77
C ALA A 294 -8.90 8.66 23.05
N PRO A 295 -8.95 9.60 24.01
CA PRO A 295 -8.25 9.44 25.27
C PRO A 295 -8.54 8.09 25.95
N GLY A 296 -7.49 7.34 26.29
CA GLY A 296 -7.57 6.01 26.91
C GLY A 296 -7.90 4.84 25.97
N ALA A 297 -8.24 5.09 24.70
CA ALA A 297 -8.56 4.02 23.75
C ALA A 297 -7.30 3.29 23.28
N GLY A 298 -7.32 1.95 23.25
CA GLY A 298 -6.21 1.15 22.71
C GLY A 298 -4.87 1.36 23.42
N GLY A 299 -4.89 1.82 24.67
CA GLY A 299 -3.68 2.18 25.42
C GLY A 299 -3.15 3.59 25.13
N ALA A 300 -3.88 4.43 24.39
CA ALA A 300 -3.52 5.83 24.20
C ALA A 300 -3.55 6.62 25.51
N ASP A 301 -2.86 7.76 25.54
CA ASP A 301 -2.84 8.65 26.69
C ASP A 301 -4.27 9.02 27.14
N ALA A 302 -4.52 8.95 28.45
CA ALA A 302 -5.86 9.14 29.01
C ALA A 302 -6.36 10.60 28.96
N THR A 303 -5.47 11.55 28.68
CA THR A 303 -5.77 12.98 28.55
C THR A 303 -5.76 13.42 27.09
N PHE A 304 -4.74 12.99 26.33
CA PHE A 304 -4.46 13.53 25.01
C PHE A 304 -4.87 12.61 23.85
N GLY A 305 -5.19 11.34 24.11
CA GLY A 305 -5.41 10.36 23.06
C GLY A 305 -4.13 10.09 22.26
N HIS A 306 -4.29 9.65 21.01
CA HIS A 306 -3.16 9.38 20.11
C HIS A 306 -3.55 9.48 18.64
N VAL A 307 -2.59 9.82 17.79
CA VAL A 307 -2.74 9.69 16.33
C VAL A 307 -1.56 8.95 15.72
N ALA A 308 -1.86 8.15 14.70
CA ALA A 308 -0.88 7.45 13.87
C ALA A 308 -1.36 7.49 12.42
N VAL A 309 -0.65 6.83 11.50
CA VAL A 309 -1.06 6.72 10.10
C VAL A 309 -1.08 5.25 9.71
N VAL A 310 -2.12 4.81 9.00
CA VAL A 310 -2.20 3.45 8.46
C VAL A 310 -1.14 3.32 7.36
N LYS A 311 -0.12 2.51 7.65
CA LYS A 311 0.96 2.16 6.72
C LYS A 311 0.55 1.05 5.77
N ALA A 312 -0.16 0.03 6.28
CA ALA A 312 -0.62 -1.11 5.50
C ALA A 312 -1.92 -1.68 6.10
N VAL A 313 -2.71 -2.38 5.29
CA VAL A 313 -3.89 -3.12 5.74
C VAL A 313 -3.68 -4.59 5.38
N ASN A 314 -3.84 -5.47 6.37
CA ASN A 314 -3.66 -6.90 6.24
C ASN A 314 -4.96 -7.55 5.76
N GLY A 315 -4.84 -8.74 5.14
CA GLY A 315 -6.00 -9.47 4.59
C GLY A 315 -7.00 -9.95 5.65
N ASP A 316 -6.58 -10.03 6.91
CA ASP A 316 -7.45 -10.38 8.06
C ASP A 316 -8.20 -9.16 8.62
N GLY A 317 -8.03 -7.97 8.03
CA GLY A 317 -8.64 -6.73 8.47
C GLY A 317 -7.87 -6.01 9.59
N SER A 318 -6.79 -6.59 10.13
CA SER A 318 -5.83 -5.85 10.94
C SER A 318 -5.03 -4.88 10.07
N TYR A 319 -4.33 -3.94 10.66
CA TYR A 319 -3.55 -2.95 9.91
C TYR A 319 -2.22 -2.65 10.59
N VAL A 320 -1.22 -2.30 9.79
CA VAL A 320 0.03 -1.75 10.29
C VAL A 320 -0.13 -0.24 10.38
N GLU A 321 0.10 0.32 11.56
CA GLU A 321 0.25 1.76 11.70
C GLU A 321 1.71 2.15 11.89
N GLU A 322 1.98 3.41 11.55
CA GLU A 322 3.23 4.09 11.82
C GLU A 322 2.99 5.43 12.49
N GLY A 323 3.91 5.84 13.36
CA GLY A 323 3.77 7.07 14.11
C GLY A 323 4.98 7.35 14.98
N TYR A 324 4.85 8.38 15.81
CA TYR A 324 5.76 8.66 16.92
C TYR A 324 5.01 8.47 18.23
N ASN A 325 5.68 8.08 19.32
CA ASN A 325 5.11 7.97 20.68
C ASN A 325 3.99 6.92 20.83
N GLY A 326 4.19 5.72 20.26
CA GLY A 326 3.22 4.62 20.35
C GLY A 326 3.22 3.89 21.71
N ASN A 327 2.11 3.22 22.03
CA ASN A 327 1.99 2.38 23.24
C ASN A 327 1.35 1.00 22.95
N PRO A 328 1.96 -0.16 23.28
CA PRO A 328 3.18 -0.33 24.07
C PRO A 328 4.40 0.29 23.39
N ALA A 329 5.22 0.87 24.27
CA ALA A 329 6.40 1.69 24.08
C ALA A 329 7.15 1.56 22.72
N PRO A 330 7.79 2.67 22.30
CA PRO A 330 8.22 3.72 23.23
C PRO A 330 7.55 5.09 23.03
N ASN A 331 7.05 5.61 24.16
CA ASN A 331 6.73 7.02 24.35
C ASN A 331 8.06 7.78 24.60
N ASP A 332 8.92 7.81 23.59
CA ASP A 332 10.31 8.29 23.67
C ASP A 332 10.67 9.28 22.56
N HIS A 333 9.67 9.82 21.87
CA HIS A 333 9.80 10.72 20.72
C HIS A 333 10.53 10.07 19.53
N THR A 334 10.34 8.76 19.34
CA THR A 334 10.86 8.00 18.20
C THR A 334 9.77 7.40 17.33
N TYR A 335 10.15 7.12 16.08
CA TYR A 335 9.32 6.44 15.10
C TYR A 335 9.06 4.98 15.48
N TYR A 336 7.83 4.53 15.26
CA TYR A 336 7.44 3.13 15.42
C TYR A 336 6.60 2.63 14.24
N THR A 337 6.53 1.31 14.12
CA THR A 337 5.46 0.62 13.39
C THR A 337 4.92 -0.52 14.24
N ARG A 338 3.63 -0.82 14.12
CA ARG A 338 3.02 -1.98 14.79
C ARG A 338 1.77 -2.44 14.06
N THR A 339 1.44 -3.72 14.25
CA THR A 339 0.15 -4.27 13.78
C THR A 339 -0.92 -4.09 14.86
N VAL A 340 -2.09 -3.59 14.44
CA VAL A 340 -3.22 -3.28 15.32
C VAL A 340 -4.49 -3.91 14.74
N GLN A 341 -5.33 -4.45 15.62
CA GLN A 341 -6.64 -4.97 15.24
C GLN A 341 -7.61 -3.81 14.97
N ASN A 342 -8.45 -3.93 13.93
CA ASN A 342 -9.37 -2.85 13.55
C ASN A 342 -10.34 -2.40 14.66
N SER A 343 -10.60 -3.27 15.64
CA SER A 343 -11.47 -2.95 16.78
C SER A 343 -10.85 -2.02 17.82
N VAL A 344 -9.55 -1.75 17.74
CA VAL A 344 -8.79 -1.00 18.75
C VAL A 344 -8.91 0.53 18.60
N PRO A 345 -8.69 1.15 17.42
CA PRO A 345 -8.77 2.60 17.28
C PRO A 345 -10.20 3.13 17.38
N SER A 346 -10.32 4.40 17.73
CA SER A 346 -11.62 5.05 17.87
C SER A 346 -12.19 5.48 16.52
N ALA A 347 -11.35 5.88 15.56
CA ALA A 347 -11.76 6.17 14.19
C ALA A 347 -10.56 6.14 13.23
N PHE A 348 -10.86 6.12 11.93
CA PHE A 348 -9.92 6.47 10.87
C PHE A 348 -10.37 7.79 10.24
N LEU A 349 -9.42 8.71 10.09
CA LEU A 349 -9.63 10.01 9.45
C LEU A 349 -9.05 9.93 8.04
N TYR A 350 -9.91 10.06 7.05
CA TYR A 350 -9.60 9.76 5.66
C TYR A 350 -9.14 11.01 4.91
N MET A 351 -8.23 10.81 3.96
CA MET A 351 -7.85 11.88 3.03
C MET A 351 -9.02 12.19 2.08
N PRO A 352 -9.19 13.44 1.63
CA PRO A 352 -10.24 13.79 0.67
C PRO A 352 -10.07 12.97 -0.62
N GLY A 353 -11.15 12.33 -1.07
CA GLY A 353 -11.11 11.46 -2.26
C GLY A 353 -10.65 10.02 -2.00
N SER A 354 -10.28 9.65 -0.77
CA SER A 354 -10.11 8.24 -0.39
C SER A 354 -11.49 7.62 -0.10
N LYS A 355 -11.92 6.69 -0.94
CA LYS A 355 -13.17 5.92 -0.78
C LYS A 355 -12.86 4.50 -0.39
#